data_AF-A0A6B3HL09-F1
#
_entry.id   AF-A0A6B3HL09-F1
#
_cell.length_a   1.000
_cell.length_b   1.000
_cell.length_c   1.000
_cell.angle_alpha   90.00
_cell.angle_beta   90.00
_cell.angle_gamma   90.00
#
_symmetry.space_group_name_H-M   'P 1'
#
loop_
_entity.id
_entity.type
_entity.pdbx_description
1 polymer ?
#
loop_
_entity_poly.entity_id
_entity_poly.type
_entity_poly.pdbx_seq_one_letter_code
_entity_poly.pdbx_strand_id
1 'polypeptide(L)'
;RRLEEICGELGRPPGSLRRLVLDSNRTNPPLASVDAFVEAAGRYQETGFTDLVVPFPRQEPPYAGDLTVLERIASDVLPGL
;
A
#
# COMPACT_ATOMS: atom_id res chain seq x y z
N ARG A 1 11.44 8.59 15.77
CA ARG A 1 12.19 8.79 17.04
C ARG A 1 12.22 7.56 17.92
N ARG A 2 11.16 7.17 18.66
CA ARG A 2 11.23 6.00 19.57
C ARG A 2 11.64 4.68 18.90
N LEU A 3 11.15 4.43 17.68
CA LEU A 3 11.54 3.25 16.90
C LEU A 3 13.05 3.27 16.53
N GLU A 4 13.57 4.43 16.11
CA GLU A 4 14.98 4.58 15.72
C GLU A 4 15.91 4.35 16.91
N GLU A 5 15.54 4.88 18.09
CA GLU A 5 16.28 4.70 19.35
C GLU A 5 16.44 3.21 19.68
N ILE A 6 15.34 2.46 19.74
CA ILE A 6 15.34 1.03 20.07
C ILE A 6 16.11 0.22 19.02
N CYS A 7 15.97 0.57 17.75
CA CYS A 7 16.75 -0.04 16.67
C CYS A 7 18.26 0.17 16.86
N GLY A 8 18.67 1.38 17.24
CA GLY A 8 20.06 1.71 17.57
C GLY A 8 20.59 0.90 18.75
N GLU A 9 19.82 0.78 19.84
CA GLU A 9 20.18 -0.04 21.01
C GLU A 9 20.40 -1.52 20.66
N LEU A 10 19.62 -2.04 19.70
CA LEU A 10 19.69 -3.44 19.26
C LEU A 10 20.71 -3.68 18.13
N GLY A 11 21.45 -2.64 17.67
CA GLY A 11 22.36 -2.75 16.54
C GLY A 11 21.67 -3.07 15.22
N ARG A 12 20.37 -2.78 15.10
CA ARG A 12 19.55 -3.03 13.92
C ARG A 12 19.32 -1.72 13.17
N PRO A 13 19.67 -1.59 11.88
CA PRO A 13 19.36 -0.36 11.13
C PRO A 13 17.84 -0.14 11.03
N PRO A 14 17.30 1.04 11.39
CA PRO A 14 15.86 1.30 11.30
C PRO A 14 15.29 1.11 9.89
N GLY A 15 16.07 1.42 8.86
CA GLY A 15 15.69 1.24 7.45
C GLY A 15 15.61 -0.23 6.99
N SER A 16 16.12 -1.18 7.78
CA SER A 16 15.97 -2.61 7.50
C SER A 16 14.58 -3.16 7.85
N LEU A 17 13.76 -2.38 8.56
CA LEU A 17 12.40 -2.77 8.91
C LEU A 17 11.49 -2.57 7.71
N ARG A 18 10.91 -3.67 7.22
CA ARG A 18 9.74 -3.60 6.34
C ARG A 18 8.56 -3.04 7.15
N ARG A 19 7.83 -2.11 6.56
CA ARG A 19 6.62 -1.51 7.10
C ARG A 19 5.49 -1.81 6.14
N LEU A 20 4.58 -2.67 6.58
CA LEU A 20 3.42 -3.07 5.79
C LEU A 20 2.19 -2.31 6.25
N VAL A 21 1.40 -1.85 5.29
CA VAL A 21 0.06 -1.32 5.52
C VAL A 21 -0.96 -2.16 4.76
N LEU A 22 -2.06 -2.51 5.44
CA LEU A 22 -3.27 -2.98 4.81
C LEU A 22 -4.23 -1.80 4.67
N ASP A 23 -4.35 -1.22 3.48
CA ASP A 23 -5.31 -0.16 3.23
C ASP A 23 -6.67 -0.77 2.90
N SER A 24 -7.53 -0.82 3.93
CA SER A 24 -8.90 -1.31 3.85
C SER A 24 -9.93 -0.18 3.89
N ASN A 25 -9.52 1.04 3.51
CA ASN A 25 -10.40 2.20 3.46
C ASN A 25 -11.57 1.95 2.50
N ARG A 26 -12.80 2.08 3.00
CA ARG A 26 -14.04 1.85 2.22
C ARG A 26 -14.64 3.13 1.66
N THR A 27 -14.24 4.29 2.20
CA THR A 27 -14.70 5.59 1.71
C THR A 27 -13.92 6.00 0.47
N ASN A 28 -12.59 5.79 0.51
CA ASN A 28 -11.68 6.04 -0.62
C ASN A 28 -10.84 4.79 -0.86
N PRO A 29 -11.40 3.75 -1.52
CA PRO A 29 -10.69 2.50 -1.70
C PRO A 29 -9.54 2.66 -2.71
N PRO A 30 -8.35 2.09 -2.45
CA PRO A 30 -7.22 2.14 -3.37
C PRO A 30 -7.52 1.59 -4.76
N LEU A 31 -8.46 0.65 -4.88
CA LEU A 31 -8.88 0.05 -6.15
C LEU A 31 -10.10 0.74 -6.80
N ALA A 32 -10.44 1.98 -6.40
CA ALA A 32 -11.48 2.76 -7.07
C ALA A 32 -11.11 3.10 -8.52
N SER A 33 -9.82 3.31 -8.80
CA SER A 33 -9.26 3.58 -10.12
C SER A 33 -7.74 3.35 -10.09
N VAL A 34 -7.11 3.36 -11.27
CA VAL A 34 -5.64 3.32 -11.38
C VAL A 34 -4.99 4.51 -10.66
N ASP A 35 -5.52 5.72 -10.85
CA ASP A 35 -4.99 6.94 -10.22
C ASP A 35 -5.15 6.90 -8.70
N ALA A 36 -6.27 6.38 -8.19
CA ALA A 36 -6.48 6.21 -6.74
C ALA A 36 -5.43 5.28 -6.11
N PHE A 37 -5.06 4.21 -6.82
CA PHE A 37 -4.00 3.32 -6.38
C PHE A 37 -2.64 4.02 -6.35
N VAL A 38 -2.28 4.74 -7.41
CA VAL A 38 -1.01 5.48 -7.50
C VAL A 38 -0.92 6.53 -6.38
N GLU A 39 -2.00 7.26 -6.13
CA GLU A 39 -2.06 8.24 -5.05
C GLU A 39 -1.88 7.58 -3.68
N ALA A 40 -2.59 6.47 -3.42
CA ALA A 40 -2.44 5.73 -2.17
C ALA A 40 -1.02 5.18 -1.98
N ALA A 41 -0.45 4.54 -3.02
CA ALA A 41 0.91 4.03 -3.01
C ALA A 41 1.94 5.13 -2.74
N GLY A 42 1.83 6.27 -3.41
CA GLY A 42 2.68 7.44 -3.19
C GLY A 42 2.61 7.95 -1.74
N ARG A 43 1.38 8.15 -1.21
CA ARG A 43 1.18 8.59 0.17
C ARG A 43 1.82 7.65 1.20
N TYR A 44 1.69 6.34 0.99
CA TYR A 44 2.28 5.35 1.89
C TYR A 44 3.81 5.28 1.76
N GLN A 45 4.34 5.42 0.54
CA GLN A 45 5.78 5.50 0.32
C GLN A 45 6.38 6.73 1.02
N GLU A 46 5.77 7.92 0.86
CA GLU A 46 6.21 9.17 1.49
C GLU A 46 6.22 9.10 3.01
N THR A 47 5.35 8.27 3.60
CA THR A 47 5.29 8.03 5.05
C THR A 47 6.20 6.88 5.52
N GLY A 48 6.93 6.25 4.61
CA GLY A 48 7.96 5.25 4.89
C GLY A 48 7.44 3.81 5.02
N PHE A 49 6.25 3.52 4.48
CA PHE A 49 5.81 2.14 4.25
C PHE A 49 6.54 1.53 3.06
N THR A 50 6.86 0.25 3.17
CA THR A 50 7.58 -0.52 2.15
C THR A 50 6.69 -1.51 1.41
N ASP A 51 5.51 -1.79 1.97
CA ASP A 51 4.57 -2.77 1.43
C ASP A 51 3.15 -2.22 1.56
N LEU A 52 2.45 -2.11 0.44
CA LEU A 52 1.02 -1.79 0.39
C LEU A 52 0.24 -3.05 0.05
N VAL A 53 -0.66 -3.44 0.95
CA VAL A 53 -1.62 -4.52 0.74
C VAL A 53 -3.01 -3.90 0.63
N VAL A 54 -3.75 -4.32 -0.40
CA VAL A 54 -5.14 -3.89 -0.62
C VAL A 54 -6.04 -5.12 -0.65
N PRO A 55 -7.30 -5.02 -0.18
CA PRO A 55 -8.27 -6.09 -0.35
C PRO A 55 -8.46 -6.43 -1.82
N PHE A 56 -8.50 -7.73 -2.13
CA PHE A 56 -8.84 -8.20 -3.48
C PHE A 56 -10.26 -7.74 -3.88
N PRO A 57 -10.47 -7.19 -5.09
CA PRO A 57 -11.76 -6.70 -5.52
C PRO A 57 -12.75 -7.86 -5.66
N ARG A 58 -13.99 -7.64 -5.25
CA ARG A 58 -15.08 -8.63 -5.33
C ARG A 58 -16.29 -8.01 -6.04
N GLN A 59 -17.26 -8.83 -6.41
CA GLN A 59 -18.53 -8.31 -6.96
C GLN A 59 -19.43 -7.70 -5.87
N GLU A 60 -19.21 -8.08 -4.61
CA GLU A 60 -20.08 -7.73 -3.49
C GLU A 60 -19.31 -7.00 -2.37
N PRO A 61 -20.00 -6.24 -1.50
CA PRO A 61 -19.41 -5.63 -0.31
C PRO A 61 -18.67 -6.64 0.59
N PRO A 62 -17.71 -6.19 1.43
CA PRO A 62 -17.35 -4.80 1.70
C PRO A 62 -16.29 -4.23 0.74
N TYR A 63 -15.79 -5.03 -0.20
CA TYR A 63 -14.72 -4.67 -1.14
C TYR A 63 -15.19 -4.84 -2.58
N ALA A 64 -16.43 -4.40 -2.85
CA ALA A 64 -16.97 -4.37 -4.20
C ALA A 64 -16.06 -3.52 -5.08
N GLY A 65 -15.60 -4.07 -6.20
CA GLY A 65 -14.63 -3.42 -7.08
C GLY A 65 -14.47 -4.15 -8.40
N ASP A 66 -13.90 -3.45 -9.38
CA ASP A 66 -13.68 -3.97 -10.72
C ASP A 66 -12.32 -4.67 -10.81
N LEU A 67 -12.32 -5.96 -11.19
CA LEU A 67 -11.11 -6.74 -11.37
C LEU A 67 -10.21 -6.14 -12.47
N THR A 68 -10.79 -5.50 -13.49
CA THR A 68 -10.02 -4.89 -14.58
C THR A 68 -9.14 -3.73 -14.09
N VAL A 69 -9.53 -3.03 -13.02
CA VAL A 69 -8.67 -2.00 -12.39
C VAL A 69 -7.44 -2.65 -11.78
N LEU A 70 -7.59 -3.77 -11.07
CA LEU A 70 -6.46 -4.51 -10.52
C LEU A 70 -5.52 -5.01 -11.62
N GLU A 71 -6.06 -5.55 -12.71
CA GLU A 71 -5.29 -6.03 -13.86
C GLU A 71 -4.48 -4.90 -14.52
N ARG A 72 -5.09 -3.72 -14.67
CA ARG A 72 -4.41 -2.52 -15.20
C ARG A 72 -3.32 -2.02 -14.28
N ILE A 73 -3.54 -2.02 -12.96
CA ILE A 73 -2.48 -1.68 -12.00
C ILE A 73 -1.30 -2.64 -12.16
N ALA A 74 -1.58 -3.95 -12.23
CA ALA A 74 -0.54 -4.96 -12.35
C ALA A 74 0.28 -4.85 -13.66
N SER A 75 -0.35 -4.48 -14.76
CA SER A 75 0.28 -4.40 -16.08
C SER A 75 0.91 -3.04 -16.39
N ASP A 76 0.24 -1.94 -16.03
CA ASP A 76 0.62 -0.60 -16.45
C ASP A 76 1.37 0.19 -15.37
N VAL A 77 1.14 -0.12 -14.08
CA VAL A 77 1.67 0.67 -12.95
C VAL A 77 2.82 -0.04 -12.25
N LEU A 78 2.63 -1.30 -11.83
CA LEU A 78 3.64 -2.02 -11.03
C LEU A 78 5.02 -2.13 -11.70
N PRO A 79 5.17 -2.25 -13.04
CA PRO A 79 6.49 -2.28 -13.66
C PRO A 79 7.32 -1.00 -13.48
N GLY A 80 6.67 0.13 -13.16
CA GLY A 80 7.31 1.44 -12.98
C GLY A 80 7.40 1.93 -11.53
N LEU A 81 6.92 1.13 -10.56
CA LEU A 81 6.97 1.45 -9.12
C LEU A 81 8.26 0.97 -8.47
#